data_AF-A0A1L9V8Y2-F1
#
_entry.id   AF-A0A1L9V8Y2-F1
#
_cell.length_a   1.000
_cell.length_b   1.000
_cell.length_c   1.000
_cell.angle_alpha   90.00
_cell.angle_beta   90.00
_cell.angle_gamma   90.00
#
_symmetry.space_group_name_H-M   'P 1'
#
loop_
_entity.id
_entity.type
_entity.pdbx_description
1 polymer ?
#
loop_
_entity_poly.entity_id
_entity_poly.type
_entity_poly.pdbx_seq_one_letter_code
_entity_poly.pdbx_strand_id
1 'polypeptide(L)'
;MASINLIPEGWTTDPREMSYDAFWRSHDSPGQQIAREHGLKDTQPIMCTKRETRIPTFVFQAEKRFYIWDCIGGYICGILKPEDLSEILVVMGGGGIDALKTRDLEPVVAE
;
A
#
# COMPACT_ATOMS: atom_id res chain seq x y z
N MET A 1 -2.82 9.33 -12.39
CA MET A 1 -1.99 10.21 -11.56
C MET A 1 -2.86 10.66 -10.39
N ALA A 2 -2.50 10.30 -9.16
CA ALA A 2 -3.22 10.80 -7.99
C ALA A 2 -3.03 12.31 -7.91
N SER A 3 -4.13 13.05 -7.77
CA SER A 3 -4.07 14.50 -7.56
C SER A 3 -3.37 14.78 -6.23
N ILE A 4 -2.22 15.45 -6.26
CA ILE A 4 -1.36 15.77 -5.10
C ILE A 4 -2.15 16.33 -3.90
N ASN A 5 -3.27 17.01 -4.14
CA ASN A 5 -4.13 17.60 -3.11
C ASN A 5 -4.92 16.58 -2.25
N LEU A 6 -4.90 15.29 -2.59
CA LEU A 6 -5.61 14.25 -1.82
C LEU A 6 -4.70 13.39 -0.96
N ILE A 7 -3.37 13.57 -1.04
CA ILE A 7 -2.46 12.75 -0.23
C ILE A 7 -2.65 13.08 1.25
N PRO A 8 -2.99 12.10 2.12
CA PRO A 8 -3.24 12.35 3.53
C PRO A 8 -2.00 12.89 4.24
N GLU A 9 -2.20 13.67 5.30
CA GLU A 9 -1.09 14.11 6.15
C GLU A 9 -0.32 12.91 6.70
N GLY A 10 1.01 13.00 6.71
CA GLY A 10 1.87 11.88 7.10
C GLY A 10 2.15 10.87 5.99
N TRP A 11 1.63 11.06 4.77
CA TRP A 11 1.90 10.22 3.60
C TRP A 11 2.70 10.96 2.51
N THR A 12 3.30 10.19 1.61
CA THR A 12 4.14 10.69 0.52
C THR A 12 4.03 9.81 -0.72
N THR A 13 4.16 10.45 -1.89
CA THR A 13 4.26 9.80 -3.20
C THR A 13 5.64 9.98 -3.82
N ASP A 14 6.57 10.65 -3.13
CA ASP A 14 7.94 10.81 -3.61
C ASP A 14 8.66 9.45 -3.62
N PRO A 15 9.09 8.94 -4.78
CA PRO A 15 9.80 7.65 -4.88
C PRO A 15 11.03 7.55 -3.98
N ARG A 16 11.71 8.67 -3.69
CA ARG A 16 12.88 8.71 -2.81
C ARG A 16 12.50 8.51 -1.35
N GLU A 17 11.41 9.13 -0.90
CA GLU A 17 10.91 8.94 0.46
C GLU A 17 10.34 7.54 0.64
N MET A 18 9.60 7.05 -0.37
CA MET A 18 9.08 5.68 -0.45
C MET A 18 10.18 4.60 -0.53
N SER A 19 11.43 5.00 -0.77
CA SER A 19 12.55 4.09 -0.99
C SER A 19 12.24 3.04 -2.06
N TYR A 20 11.64 3.49 -3.18
CA TYR A 20 11.12 2.65 -4.26
C TYR A 20 12.15 1.60 -4.74
N ASP A 21 13.41 2.04 -4.91
CA ASP A 21 14.50 1.17 -5.33
C ASP A 21 14.74 -0.02 -4.40
N ALA A 22 14.52 0.16 -3.09
CA ALA A 22 14.69 -0.89 -2.10
C ALA A 22 13.44 -1.79 -2.02
N PHE A 23 12.25 -1.21 -1.97
CA PHE A 23 11.02 -1.95 -1.63
C PHE A 23 10.26 -2.52 -2.83
N TRP A 24 10.38 -1.94 -4.03
CA TRP A 24 9.46 -2.24 -5.13
C TRP A 24 10.09 -2.41 -6.51
N ARG A 25 11.32 -1.92 -6.75
CA ARG A 25 11.94 -1.87 -8.08
C ARG A 25 12.22 -3.25 -8.68
N SER A 26 12.80 -4.15 -7.90
CA SER A 26 13.26 -5.44 -8.39
C SER A 26 12.23 -6.51 -8.11
N HIS A 27 12.23 -7.57 -8.92
CA HIS A 27 11.38 -8.74 -8.67
C HIS A 27 11.57 -9.28 -7.25
N ASP A 28 12.80 -9.29 -6.73
CA ASP A 28 13.09 -9.81 -5.39
C ASP A 28 13.02 -8.73 -4.29
N SER A 29 12.50 -7.54 -4.61
CA SER A 29 12.27 -6.51 -3.61
C SER A 29 11.16 -6.94 -2.63
N PRO A 30 11.24 -6.55 -1.35
CA PRO A 30 10.30 -6.99 -0.31
C PRO A 30 8.82 -6.82 -0.66
N GLY A 31 8.42 -5.68 -1.24
CA GLY A 31 7.04 -5.42 -1.64
C GLY A 31 6.54 -6.34 -2.77
N GLN A 32 7.42 -6.67 -3.71
CA GLN A 32 7.10 -7.64 -4.77
C GLN A 32 7.01 -9.07 -4.22
N GLN A 33 7.90 -9.42 -3.28
CA GLN A 33 7.91 -10.74 -2.65
C GLN A 33 6.64 -10.99 -1.83
N ILE A 34 6.32 -10.10 -0.89
CA ILE A 34 5.14 -10.27 -0.02
C ILE A 34 3.84 -10.27 -0.84
N ALA A 35 3.76 -9.48 -1.91
CA ALA A 35 2.62 -9.49 -2.81
C ALA A 35 2.45 -10.85 -3.50
N ARG A 36 3.53 -11.44 -4.01
CA ARG A 36 3.49 -12.79 -4.62
C ARG A 36 3.11 -13.88 -3.63
N GLU A 37 3.60 -13.78 -2.39
CA GLU A 37 3.24 -14.70 -1.31
C GLU A 37 1.72 -14.68 -1.04
N HIS A 38 1.03 -13.59 -1.38
CA HIS A 38 -0.43 -13.47 -1.30
C HIS A 38 -1.14 -13.60 -2.66
N GLY A 39 -0.46 -14.14 -3.68
CA GLY A 39 -1.01 -14.37 -5.01
C GLY A 39 -1.26 -13.11 -5.84
N LEU A 40 -0.78 -11.94 -5.39
CA LEU A 40 -0.93 -10.68 -6.10
C LEU A 40 0.14 -10.53 -7.19
N LYS A 41 -0.25 -9.92 -8.31
CA LYS A 41 0.60 -9.67 -9.49
C LYS A 41 0.45 -8.23 -9.95
N ASP A 42 1.34 -7.80 -10.84
CA ASP A 42 1.33 -6.46 -11.45
C ASP A 42 1.22 -5.34 -10.41
N THR A 43 2.04 -5.44 -9.36
CA THR A 43 1.95 -4.52 -8.23
C THR A 43 2.63 -3.18 -8.50
N GLN A 44 1.96 -2.12 -8.07
CA GLN A 44 2.46 -0.75 -8.17
C GLN A 44 2.25 -0.01 -6.85
N PRO A 45 3.33 0.41 -6.16
CA PRO A 45 3.19 1.25 -4.98
C PRO A 45 2.63 2.61 -5.37
N ILE A 46 1.67 3.11 -4.58
CA ILE A 46 1.02 4.42 -4.81
C ILE A 46 1.59 5.45 -3.85
N MET A 47 1.61 5.11 -2.55
CA MET A 47 2.10 6.00 -1.51
C MET A 47 2.63 5.21 -0.31
N CYS A 48 3.47 5.86 0.48
CA CYS A 48 4.01 5.34 1.73
C CYS A 48 3.78 6.37 2.83
N THR A 49 3.77 5.93 4.08
CA THR A 49 3.95 6.83 5.22
C THR A 49 5.31 7.55 5.12
N LYS A 50 5.37 8.81 5.52
CA LYS A 50 6.61 9.62 5.55
C LYS A 50 7.61 8.98 6.50
N ARG A 51 8.91 9.16 6.25
CA ARG A 51 9.99 8.61 7.09
C ARG A 51 9.87 8.97 8.58
N GLU A 52 9.30 10.14 8.89
CA GLU A 52 9.07 10.62 10.26
C GLU A 52 8.13 9.71 11.07
N THR A 53 7.24 8.98 10.39
CA THR A 53 6.29 8.04 11.03
C THR A 53 6.94 6.75 11.51
N ARG A 54 8.23 6.52 11.18
CA ARG A 54 9.10 5.39 11.56
C ARG A 54 8.66 3.98 11.11
N ILE A 55 7.38 3.77 10.85
CA ILE A 55 6.81 2.50 10.40
C ILE A 55 6.38 2.68 8.94
N PRO A 56 7.13 2.12 7.97
CA PRO A 56 6.74 2.20 6.57
C PRO A 56 5.49 1.36 6.35
N THR A 57 4.41 2.02 5.97
CA THR A 57 3.17 1.40 5.52
C THR A 57 2.89 1.86 4.10
N PHE A 58 2.66 0.92 3.20
CA PHE A 58 2.40 1.20 1.79
C PHE A 58 0.93 1.04 1.46
N VAL A 59 0.40 1.95 0.65
CA VAL A 59 -0.77 1.68 -0.19
C VAL A 59 -0.27 1.38 -1.59
N PHE A 60 -0.71 0.25 -2.14
CA PHE A 60 -0.32 -0.20 -3.47
C PHE A 60 -1.52 -0.76 -4.23
N GLN A 61 -1.42 -0.75 -5.55
CA GLN A 61 -2.38 -1.37 -6.44
C GLN A 61 -1.85 -2.71 -6.92
N ALA A 62 -2.72 -3.70 -6.99
CA ALA A 62 -2.50 -4.92 -7.76
C ALA A 62 -3.73 -5.12 -8.65
N GLU A 63 -3.51 -5.29 -9.94
CA GLU A 63 -4.57 -5.35 -10.95
C GLU A 63 -5.54 -4.14 -10.86
N LYS A 64 -6.76 -4.34 -10.36
CA LYS A 64 -7.81 -3.31 -10.22
C LYS A 64 -8.19 -3.01 -8.77
N ARG A 65 -7.41 -3.50 -7.79
CA ARG A 65 -7.72 -3.38 -6.37
C ARG A 65 -6.57 -2.73 -5.62
N PHE A 66 -6.92 -2.14 -4.48
CA PHE A 66 -5.99 -1.46 -3.61
C PHE A 66 -5.76 -2.24 -2.33
N TYR A 67 -4.53 -2.16 -1.84
CA TYR A 67 -4.04 -2.95 -0.74
C TYR A 67 -3.17 -2.09 0.17
N ILE A 68 -3.08 -2.51 1.42
CA ILE A 68 -2.22 -1.94 2.44
C ILE A 68 -1.21 -3.00 2.82
N TRP A 69 0.07 -2.63 2.86
CA TRP A 69 1.12 -3.47 3.40
C TRP A 69 1.79 -2.78 4.58
N ASP A 70 1.70 -3.41 5.75
CA ASP A 70 2.47 -3.06 6.94
C ASP A 70 3.81 -3.80 6.89
N CYS A 71 4.91 -3.05 6.71
CA CYS A 71 6.24 -3.66 6.58
C CYS A 71 6.75 -4.30 7.87
N ILE A 72 6.28 -3.85 9.06
CA ILE A 72 6.71 -4.43 10.34
C ILE A 72 5.85 -5.65 10.67
N GLY A 73 4.54 -5.50 10.48
CA GLY A 73 3.58 -6.57 10.72
C GLY A 73 3.70 -7.73 9.74
N GLY A 74 4.23 -7.47 8.53
CA GLY A 74 4.40 -8.49 7.50
C GLY A 74 3.08 -8.99 6.90
N TYR A 75 1.98 -8.26 7.07
CA TYR A 75 0.67 -8.63 6.56
C TYR A 75 0.17 -7.65 5.49
N ILE A 76 -0.66 -8.17 4.58
CA ILE A 76 -1.35 -7.40 3.56
C ILE A 76 -2.84 -7.39 3.88
N CYS A 77 -3.44 -6.20 3.84
CA CYS A 77 -4.89 -6.05 3.89
C CYS A 77 -5.41 -5.57 2.53
N GLY A 78 -6.45 -6.21 2.01
CA GLY A 78 -7.21 -5.69 0.88
C GLY A 78 -8.18 -4.60 1.31
N ILE A 79 -8.23 -3.49 0.57
CA ILE A 79 -9.22 -2.43 0.79
C ILE A 79 -10.52 -2.85 0.09
N LEU A 80 -11.58 -3.06 0.87
CA LEU A 80 -12.89 -3.47 0.37
C LEU A 80 -13.76 -2.27 -0.01
N LYS A 81 -13.67 -1.18 0.76
CA LYS A 81 -14.34 0.10 0.48
C LYS A 81 -13.54 1.28 1.01
N PRO A 82 -13.52 2.41 0.28
CA PRO A 82 -14.00 2.55 -1.11
C PRO A 82 -13.10 1.82 -2.13
N GLU A 83 -13.58 1.63 -3.36
CA GLU A 83 -12.85 0.90 -4.42
C GLU A 83 -12.13 1.83 -5.40
N ASP A 84 -12.37 3.15 -5.32
CA ASP A 84 -11.66 4.16 -6.11
C ASP A 84 -10.53 4.80 -5.30
N LEU A 85 -9.39 5.06 -5.94
CA LEU A 85 -8.23 5.65 -5.28
C LEU A 85 -8.54 7.02 -4.68
N SER A 86 -9.26 7.88 -5.39
CA SER A 86 -9.55 9.24 -4.91
C SER A 86 -10.43 9.20 -3.67
N GLU A 87 -11.43 8.32 -3.66
CA GLU A 87 -12.28 8.09 -2.48
C GLU A 87 -11.49 7.50 -1.31
N ILE A 88 -10.57 6.56 -1.57
CA ILE A 88 -9.68 5.99 -0.54
C ILE A 88 -8.87 7.12 0.11
N LEU A 89 -8.26 7.97 -0.71
CA LEU A 89 -7.46 9.09 -0.24
C LEU A 89 -8.28 10.10 0.58
N VAL A 90 -9.53 10.39 0.18
CA VAL A 90 -10.45 11.24 0.94
C VAL A 90 -10.78 10.64 2.31
N VAL A 91 -11.11 9.34 2.36
CA VAL A 91 -11.40 8.64 3.62
C VAL A 91 -10.18 8.64 4.55
N MET A 92 -9.00 8.34 4.00
CA MET A 92 -7.75 8.37 4.74
C MET A 92 -7.38 9.77 5.24
N GLY A 93 -7.71 10.82 4.48
CA GLY A 93 -7.50 12.21 4.90
C GLY A 93 -8.34 12.61 6.11
N GLY A 94 -9.51 11.99 6.31
CA GLY A 94 -10.39 12.29 7.44
C GLY A 94 -10.18 11.42 8.68
N GLY A 95 -9.80 10.15 8.50
CA GLY A 95 -9.73 9.17 9.61
C GLY A 95 -8.58 8.17 9.54
N GLY A 96 -7.59 8.39 8.67
CA GLY A 96 -6.45 7.49 8.50
C GLY A 96 -6.82 6.14 7.89
N ILE A 97 -5.92 5.16 8.03
CA ILE A 97 -6.15 3.79 7.54
C ILE A 97 -7.37 3.15 8.21
N ASP A 98 -7.56 3.39 9.51
CA ASP A 98 -8.62 2.74 10.32
C ASP A 98 -10.04 3.11 9.85
N ALA A 99 -10.18 4.19 9.08
CA ALA A 99 -11.45 4.57 8.46
C ALA A 99 -11.81 3.73 7.22
N LEU A 100 -10.87 2.97 6.67
CA LEU A 100 -11.09 2.09 5.53
C LEU A 100 -11.73 0.77 5.98
N LYS A 101 -12.62 0.23 5.14
CA LYS A 101 -13.06 -1.14 5.32
C LYS A 101 -12.04 -2.07 4.69
N THR A 102 -11.28 -2.78 5.50
CA THR A 102 -10.22 -3.70 5.05
C THR A 102 -10.55 -5.15 5.37
N ARG A 103 -9.80 -6.07 4.76
CA ARG A 103 -9.76 -7.47 5.13
C ARG A 103 -8.35 -8.01 4.95
N ASP A 104 -7.87 -8.73 5.96
CA ASP A 104 -6.58 -9.42 5.87
C ASP A 104 -6.59 -10.41 4.71
N LEU A 105 -5.46 -10.45 4.02
CA LEU A 105 -5.22 -11.39 2.94
C LEU A 105 -4.34 -12.50 3.51
N GLU A 106 -4.79 -13.74 3.38
CA GLU A 106 -3.99 -14.89 3.78
C GLU A 106 -2.92 -15.18 2.71
N PRO A 107 -1.72 -15.62 3.09
CA PRO A 107 -0.73 -16.12 2.14
C PRO A 107 -1.28 -17.29 1.35
N VAL A 108 -0.93 -17.36 0.07
CA VAL A 108 -1.17 -18.54 -0.75
C VAL A 108 -0.17 -19.60 -0.30
N VAL A 109 -0.67 -20.65 0.36
CA VAL A 109 0.15 -21.82 0.69
C VAL A 109 0.68 -22.41 -0.62
N ALA A 110 1.99 -22.43 -0.80
CA ALA A 110 2.60 -23.17 -1.89
C ALA A 110 2.41 -24.66 -1.61
N GLU A 111 1.62 -25.34 -2.44
CA GLU A 111 1.57 -26.82 -2.50
C GLU A 111 2.85 -27.39 -3.11
#